data_AF-A0A7C4C1L2-F1
#
_entry.id   AF-A0A7C4C1L2-F1
#
_cell.length_a   1.000
_cell.length_b   1.000
_cell.length_c   1.000
_cell.angle_alpha   90.00
_cell.angle_beta   90.00
_cell.angle_gamma   90.00
#
_symmetry.space_group_name_H-M   'P 1'
#
loop_
_entity.id
_entity.type
_entity.pdbx_description
1 polymer ?
#
loop_
_entity_poly.entity_id
_entity_poly.type
_entity_poly.pdbx_seq_one_letter_code
_entity_poly.pdbx_strand_id
1 'polypeptide(L)'
;MGGVRRKKAVLEHLAERGAAAPVSEEEFRALLELFAPVSETAMRRILRESGAPLAPLVEGVRQENFAELERTLLAVLGEYEAAGGRERRMMCRRAVIRAKDHARLALKRLPEERRAAKEEMILWMMEWLENPALFRQWLELRKRHFPISERQDFGVPERDNGAEH
;
A
#
# COMPACT_ATOMS: atom_id res chain seq x y z
N MET A 1 -13.73 23.19 9.36
CA MET A 1 -12.76 22.97 10.46
C MET A 1 -12.77 21.50 10.96
N GLY A 2 -12.38 20.50 10.14
CA GLY A 2 -12.62 19.09 10.52
C GLY A 2 -11.45 18.10 10.38
N GLY A 3 -10.59 18.25 9.38
CA GLY A 3 -9.61 17.20 9.03
C GLY A 3 -8.42 17.06 9.99
N VAL A 4 -7.79 18.18 10.36
CA VAL A 4 -6.57 18.16 11.20
C VAL A 4 -6.86 17.66 12.61
N ARG A 5 -7.94 18.16 13.24
CA ARG A 5 -8.38 17.70 14.57
C ARG A 5 -8.70 16.21 14.58
N ARG A 6 -9.30 15.71 13.50
CA ARG A 6 -9.66 14.29 13.40
C ARG A 6 -8.44 13.39 13.20
N LYS A 7 -7.47 13.80 12.36
CA LYS A 7 -6.19 13.09 12.26
C LYS A 7 -5.53 12.97 13.63
N LYS A 8 -5.49 14.05 14.40
CA LYS A 8 -4.95 14.04 15.76
C LYS A 8 -5.68 13.03 16.66
N ALA A 9 -7.01 13.04 16.66
CA ALA A 9 -7.81 12.10 17.46
C ALA A 9 -7.58 10.62 17.08
N VAL A 10 -7.41 10.31 15.79
CA VAL A 10 -7.06 8.95 15.34
C VAL A 10 -5.67 8.56 15.86
N LEU A 11 -4.68 9.44 15.77
CA LEU A 11 -3.32 9.16 16.26
C LEU A 11 -3.28 8.97 17.78
N GLU A 12 -4.06 9.76 18.54
CA GLU A 12 -4.21 9.60 19.99
C GLU A 12 -4.84 8.25 20.33
N HIS A 13 -5.92 7.86 19.63
CA HIS A 13 -6.56 6.56 19.82
C HIS A 13 -5.60 5.38 19.54
N LEU A 14 -4.75 5.49 18.52
CA LEU A 14 -3.75 4.46 18.19
C LEU A 14 -2.62 4.40 19.22
N ALA A 15 -2.24 5.54 19.80
CA ALA A 15 -1.25 5.58 20.87
C ALA A 15 -1.76 4.89 22.14
N GLU A 16 -3.03 5.10 22.49
CA GLU A 16 -3.70 4.43 23.63
C GLU A 16 -3.85 2.92 23.42
N ARG A 17 -4.12 2.50 22.19
CA ARG A 17 -4.21 1.09 21.80
C ARG A 17 -2.88 0.33 21.99
N GLY A 18 -1.75 0.99 21.72
CA GLY A 18 -0.43 0.36 21.69
C GLY A 18 -0.17 -0.51 20.43
N ALA A 19 1.10 -0.87 20.22
CA ALA A 19 1.60 -1.44 18.96
C ALA A 19 1.66 -2.99 18.91
N ALA A 20 1.07 -3.71 19.85
CA ALA A 20 1.33 -5.15 20.03
C ALA A 20 0.80 -6.04 18.89
N ALA A 21 -0.39 -5.74 18.35
CA ALA A 21 -0.99 -6.49 17.25
C ALA A 21 -1.16 -5.61 16.00
N PRO A 22 -1.04 -6.15 14.77
CA PRO A 22 -1.37 -5.40 13.57
C PRO A 22 -2.83 -4.94 13.56
N VAL A 23 -3.11 -3.75 13.01
CA VAL A 23 -4.49 -3.28 12.80
C VAL A 23 -5.19 -4.20 11.80
N SER A 24 -6.24 -4.90 12.24
CA SER A 24 -6.98 -5.88 11.44
C SER A 24 -8.01 -5.20 10.51
N GLU A 25 -8.63 -5.98 9.60
CA GLU A 25 -9.69 -5.45 8.75
C GLU A 25 -10.97 -5.07 9.54
N GLU A 26 -11.24 -5.75 10.65
CA GLU A 26 -12.32 -5.45 11.60
C GLU A 26 -12.04 -4.12 12.30
N GLU A 27 -10.84 -3.97 12.83
CA GLU A 27 -10.42 -2.75 13.50
C GLU A 27 -10.41 -1.56 12.54
N PHE A 28 -9.92 -1.75 11.31
CA PHE A 28 -9.97 -0.73 10.27
C PHE A 28 -11.41 -0.25 9.99
N ARG A 29 -12.39 -1.17 9.95
CA ARG A 29 -13.81 -0.82 9.79
C ARG A 29 -14.35 -0.06 11.00
N ALA A 30 -14.03 -0.51 12.22
CA ALA A 30 -14.43 0.18 13.45
C ALA A 30 -13.88 1.61 13.51
N LEU A 31 -12.62 1.83 13.09
CA LEU A 31 -12.04 3.17 13.02
C LEU A 31 -12.75 4.07 12.00
N LEU A 32 -13.18 3.53 10.86
CA LEU A 32 -13.93 4.30 9.87
C LEU A 32 -15.30 4.76 10.38
N GLU A 33 -15.98 3.89 11.12
CA GLU A 33 -17.27 4.20 11.75
C GLU A 33 -17.10 5.23 12.87
N LEU A 34 -16.13 5.01 13.77
CA LEU A 34 -15.86 5.86 14.92
C LEU A 34 -15.48 7.29 14.51
N PHE A 35 -14.67 7.44 13.48
CA PHE A 35 -14.16 8.73 13.03
C PHE A 35 -14.89 9.28 11.80
N ALA A 36 -16.10 8.82 11.50
CA ALA A 36 -16.87 9.33 10.37
C ALA A 36 -17.06 10.87 10.44
N PRO A 37 -17.08 11.59 9.28
CA PRO A 37 -16.78 11.10 7.94
C PRO A 37 -15.27 11.13 7.64
N VAL A 38 -14.65 9.95 7.48
CA VAL A 38 -13.29 9.75 6.96
C VAL A 38 -13.35 8.70 5.87
N SER A 39 -12.71 8.97 4.73
CA SER A 39 -12.62 7.99 3.65
C SER A 39 -11.59 6.90 3.96
N GLU A 40 -11.75 5.71 3.37
CA GLU A 40 -10.76 4.62 3.50
C GLU A 40 -9.34 5.08 3.17
N THR A 41 -9.17 5.83 2.08
CA THR A 41 -7.86 6.34 1.65
C THR A 41 -7.25 7.26 2.70
N ALA A 42 -8.05 8.16 3.30
CA ALA A 42 -7.58 9.05 4.35
C ALA A 42 -7.23 8.27 5.62
N MET A 43 -8.04 7.28 6.01
CA MET A 43 -7.76 6.43 7.17
C MET A 43 -6.46 5.63 6.98
N ARG A 44 -6.27 4.97 5.83
CA ARG A 44 -5.03 4.23 5.52
C ARG A 44 -3.80 5.14 5.56
N ARG A 45 -3.92 6.38 5.08
CA ARG A 45 -2.82 7.35 5.18
C ARG A 45 -2.48 7.66 6.64
N ILE A 46 -3.47 7.94 7.48
CA ILE A 46 -3.24 8.21 8.91
C ILE A 46 -2.61 7.00 9.61
N LEU A 47 -3.11 5.79 9.33
CA LEU A 47 -2.57 4.56 9.89
C LEU A 47 -1.10 4.34 9.52
N ARG A 48 -0.71 4.59 8.27
CA ARG A 48 0.70 4.51 7.85
C ARG A 48 1.57 5.55 8.54
N GLU A 49 1.07 6.78 8.67
CA GLU A 49 1.78 7.86 9.37
C GLU A 49 1.92 7.59 10.88
N SER A 50 1.05 6.78 11.46
CA SER A 50 1.10 6.41 12.89
C SER A 50 2.25 5.46 13.24
N GLY A 51 2.80 4.75 12.27
CA GLY A 51 3.81 3.70 12.50
C GLY A 51 3.26 2.41 13.12
N ALA A 52 1.96 2.31 13.38
CA ALA A 52 1.34 1.07 13.86
C ALA A 52 1.47 -0.05 12.81
N PRO A 53 1.76 -1.31 13.22
CA PRO A 53 1.75 -2.43 12.29
C PRO A 53 0.35 -2.62 11.71
N LEU A 54 0.25 -2.94 10.42
CA LEU A 54 -1.01 -3.10 9.69
C LEU A 54 -1.11 -4.50 9.12
N ALA A 55 -2.30 -5.11 9.16
CA ALA A 55 -2.55 -6.35 8.44
C ALA A 55 -2.39 -6.12 6.92
N PRO A 56 -1.95 -7.11 6.12
CA PRO A 56 -1.59 -6.88 4.71
C PRO A 56 -2.72 -6.28 3.85
N LEU A 57 -3.99 -6.64 4.10
CA LEU A 57 -5.13 -6.08 3.35
C LEU A 57 -5.58 -4.69 3.87
N VAL A 58 -5.16 -4.30 5.08
CA VAL A 58 -5.31 -2.94 5.63
C VAL A 58 -4.18 -2.03 5.15
N GLU A 59 -2.97 -2.56 5.06
CA GLU A 59 -1.84 -1.84 4.49
C GLU A 59 -2.05 -1.59 2.99
N GLY A 60 -2.47 -2.64 2.27
CA GLY A 60 -2.57 -2.65 0.82
C GLY A 60 -1.20 -2.72 0.14
N VAL A 61 -1.21 -2.73 -1.20
CA VAL A 61 0.02 -2.76 -1.99
C VAL A 61 0.61 -1.36 -2.09
N ARG A 62 1.84 -1.22 -1.59
CA ARG A 62 2.60 0.02 -1.56
C ARG A 62 3.44 0.19 -2.81
N GLN A 63 3.54 1.42 -3.32
CA GLN A 63 4.10 1.72 -4.65
C GLN A 63 5.02 2.95 -4.63
N GLU A 64 5.47 3.36 -3.44
CA GLU A 64 6.37 4.49 -3.24
C GLU A 64 7.81 4.15 -3.70
N ASN A 65 8.21 2.89 -3.57
CA ASN A 65 9.44 2.36 -4.15
C ASN A 65 9.32 0.83 -4.30
N PHE A 66 10.31 0.21 -4.94
CA PHE A 66 10.30 -1.23 -5.17
C PHE A 66 10.42 -2.07 -3.91
N ALA A 67 11.14 -1.58 -2.89
CA ALA A 67 11.28 -2.30 -1.61
C ALA A 67 9.91 -2.45 -0.91
N GLU A 68 9.15 -1.37 -0.86
CA GLU A 68 7.78 -1.38 -0.29
C GLU A 68 6.81 -2.19 -1.15
N LEU A 69 6.95 -2.13 -2.48
CA LEU A 69 6.15 -2.94 -3.39
C LEU A 69 6.41 -4.43 -3.20
N GLU A 70 7.67 -4.84 -3.17
CA GLU A 70 8.08 -6.21 -2.90
C GLU A 70 7.54 -6.69 -1.55
N ARG A 71 7.82 -5.94 -0.47
CA ARG A 71 7.38 -6.29 0.89
C ARG A 71 5.87 -6.50 0.94
N THR A 72 5.09 -5.57 0.39
CA THR A 72 3.63 -5.65 0.48
C THR A 72 3.04 -6.68 -0.47
N LEU A 73 3.59 -6.90 -1.68
CA LEU A 73 3.15 -7.98 -2.56
C LEU A 73 3.43 -9.37 -1.96
N LEU A 74 4.58 -9.54 -1.30
CA LEU A 74 4.92 -10.78 -0.59
C LEU A 74 4.03 -11.00 0.64
N ALA A 75 3.69 -9.93 1.38
CA ALA A 75 2.75 -10.03 2.50
C ALA A 75 1.34 -10.43 2.03
N VAL A 76 0.85 -9.84 0.94
CA VAL A 76 -0.44 -10.22 0.34
C VAL A 76 -0.39 -11.62 -0.28
N LEU A 77 0.77 -12.05 -0.81
CA LEU A 77 0.97 -13.43 -1.27
C LEU A 77 0.84 -14.41 -0.09
N GLY A 78 1.44 -14.12 1.06
CA GLY A 78 1.31 -14.95 2.25
C GLY A 78 -0.16 -15.13 2.70
N GLU A 79 -0.94 -14.05 2.68
CA GLU A 79 -2.39 -14.12 2.93
C GLU A 79 -3.14 -14.94 1.87
N TYR A 80 -2.74 -14.84 0.60
CA TYR A 80 -3.34 -15.59 -0.50
C TYR A 80 -3.05 -17.09 -0.40
N GLU A 81 -1.83 -17.47 -0.01
CA GLU A 81 -1.39 -18.86 0.16
C GLU A 81 -2.02 -19.49 1.41
N ALA A 82 -2.07 -18.75 2.52
CA ALA A 82 -2.71 -19.19 3.76
C ALA A 82 -4.24 -19.23 3.68
N ALA A 83 -4.85 -18.60 2.67
CA ALA A 83 -6.29 -18.58 2.50
C ALA A 83 -6.87 -19.98 2.26
N GLY A 84 -7.65 -20.45 3.24
CA GLY A 84 -8.41 -21.71 3.16
C GLY A 84 -9.66 -21.65 2.27
N GLY A 85 -9.99 -20.49 1.69
CA GLY A 85 -11.22 -20.29 0.92
C GLY A 85 -11.11 -19.27 -0.21
N ARG A 86 -12.03 -19.39 -1.18
CA ARG A 86 -12.08 -18.52 -2.37
C ARG A 86 -12.26 -17.04 -2.03
N GLU A 87 -13.04 -16.73 -1.00
CA GLU A 87 -13.33 -15.35 -0.62
C GLU A 87 -12.06 -14.59 -0.19
N ARG A 88 -11.27 -15.16 0.74
CA ARG A 88 -10.02 -14.53 1.21
C ARG A 88 -9.02 -14.35 0.07
N ARG A 89 -8.91 -15.34 -0.84
CA ARG A 89 -8.10 -15.21 -2.07
C ARG A 89 -8.58 -14.07 -2.97
N MET A 90 -9.89 -13.91 -3.12
CA MET A 90 -10.46 -12.81 -3.89
C MET A 90 -10.22 -11.45 -3.24
N MET A 91 -10.23 -11.34 -1.90
CA MET A 91 -9.86 -10.12 -1.20
C MET A 91 -8.40 -9.72 -1.50
N CYS A 92 -7.47 -10.69 -1.46
CA CYS A 92 -6.06 -10.47 -1.83
C CYS A 92 -5.95 -9.99 -3.29
N ARG A 93 -6.61 -10.67 -4.23
CA ARG A 93 -6.64 -10.24 -5.65
C ARG A 93 -7.20 -8.83 -5.84
N ARG A 94 -8.28 -8.48 -5.13
CA ARG A 94 -8.86 -7.13 -5.17
C ARG A 94 -7.92 -6.06 -4.65
N ALA A 95 -7.07 -6.37 -3.66
CA ALA A 95 -6.05 -5.43 -3.19
C ALA A 95 -5.03 -5.12 -4.30
N VAL A 96 -4.52 -6.15 -4.98
CA VAL A 96 -3.53 -5.99 -6.05
C VAL A 96 -4.14 -5.36 -7.31
N ILE A 97 -5.38 -5.70 -7.68
CA ILE A 97 -6.10 -5.05 -8.79
C ILE A 97 -6.26 -3.56 -8.55
N ARG A 98 -6.75 -3.15 -7.37
CA ARG A 98 -6.92 -1.73 -7.04
C ARG A 98 -5.60 -0.96 -7.13
N ALA A 99 -4.52 -1.55 -6.61
CA ALA A 99 -3.20 -0.97 -6.68
C ALA A 99 -2.71 -0.80 -8.12
N LYS A 100 -2.88 -1.82 -8.96
CA LYS A 100 -2.54 -1.78 -10.39
C LYS A 100 -3.34 -0.72 -11.14
N ASP A 101 -4.64 -0.61 -10.87
CA ASP A 101 -5.49 0.38 -11.53
C ASP A 101 -5.08 1.80 -11.15
N HIS A 102 -4.75 2.04 -9.87
CA HIS A 102 -4.18 3.31 -9.42
C HIS A 102 -2.84 3.60 -10.09
N ALA A 103 -1.97 2.60 -10.25
CA ALA A 103 -0.68 2.74 -10.93
C ALA A 103 -0.85 3.15 -12.40
N ARG A 104 -1.78 2.50 -13.13
CA ARG A 104 -2.12 2.83 -14.51
C ARG A 104 -2.69 4.24 -14.66
N LEU A 105 -3.51 4.68 -13.71
CA LEU A 105 -4.01 6.05 -13.68
C LEU A 105 -2.89 7.07 -13.41
N ALA A 106 -1.98 6.76 -12.48
CA ALA A 106 -0.83 7.61 -12.17
C ALA A 106 0.13 7.72 -13.36
N LEU A 107 0.42 6.61 -14.05
CA LEU A 107 1.34 6.53 -15.19
C LEU A 107 1.02 7.56 -16.28
N LYS A 108 -0.27 7.79 -16.55
CA LYS A 108 -0.73 8.78 -17.56
C LYS A 108 -0.24 10.21 -17.29
N ARG A 109 0.08 10.52 -16.03
CA ARG A 109 0.47 11.87 -15.56
C ARG A 109 1.95 11.95 -15.16
N LEU A 110 2.70 10.86 -15.24
CA LEU A 110 4.10 10.83 -14.88
C LEU A 110 4.98 11.36 -16.02
N PRO A 111 6.06 12.10 -15.70
CA PRO A 111 7.08 12.47 -16.66
C PRO A 111 7.90 11.24 -17.09
N GLU A 112 8.52 11.31 -18.26
CA GLU A 112 9.13 10.17 -18.95
C GLU A 112 10.15 9.41 -18.08
N GLU A 113 10.98 10.15 -17.34
CA GLU A 113 11.99 9.59 -16.45
C GLU A 113 11.42 8.72 -15.32
N ARG A 114 10.13 8.90 -14.99
CA ARG A 114 9.42 8.14 -13.96
C ARG A 114 8.50 7.06 -14.52
N ARG A 115 8.29 7.01 -15.84
CA ARG A 115 7.36 6.07 -16.47
C ARG A 115 7.88 4.65 -16.43
N ALA A 116 9.11 4.42 -16.89
CA ALA A 116 9.71 3.08 -16.98
C ALA A 116 9.62 2.31 -15.65
N ALA A 117 9.90 2.98 -14.54
CA ALA A 117 9.86 2.33 -13.25
C ALA A 117 8.44 2.18 -12.68
N LYS A 118 7.48 3.04 -13.04
CA LYS A 118 6.07 2.80 -12.73
C LYS A 118 5.48 1.65 -13.57
N GLU A 119 5.91 1.50 -14.82
CA GLU A 119 5.56 0.37 -15.70
C GLU A 119 6.09 -0.95 -15.14
N GLU A 120 7.33 -0.96 -14.64
CA GLU A 120 7.90 -2.12 -13.97
C GLU A 120 7.11 -2.51 -12.71
N MET A 121 6.69 -1.54 -11.89
CA MET A 121 5.79 -1.80 -10.75
C MET A 121 4.45 -2.43 -11.20
N ILE A 122 3.91 -1.97 -12.33
CA ILE A 122 2.69 -2.55 -12.92
C ILE A 122 2.94 -4.00 -13.36
N LEU A 123 4.10 -4.28 -13.96
CA LEU A 123 4.49 -5.63 -14.36
C LEU A 123 4.52 -6.58 -13.17
N TRP A 124 5.08 -6.16 -12.04
CA TRP A 124 5.11 -6.97 -10.81
C TRP A 124 3.70 -7.32 -10.33
N MET A 125 2.80 -6.33 -10.30
CA MET A 125 1.41 -6.54 -9.93
C MET A 125 0.65 -7.41 -10.93
N MET A 126 1.02 -7.37 -12.22
CA MET A 126 0.45 -8.25 -13.24
C MET A 126 0.90 -9.69 -13.07
N GLU A 127 2.19 -9.94 -12.91
CA GLU A 127 2.71 -11.30 -12.68
C GLU A 127 2.10 -11.89 -11.40
N TRP A 128 2.00 -11.10 -10.33
CA TRP A 128 1.33 -11.53 -9.10
C TRP A 128 -0.12 -11.97 -9.37
N LEU A 129 -0.85 -11.26 -10.23
CA LEU A 129 -2.25 -11.57 -10.55
C LEU A 129 -2.41 -12.77 -11.50
N GLU A 130 -1.44 -13.01 -12.37
CA GLU A 130 -1.45 -14.11 -13.33
C GLU A 130 -1.06 -15.42 -12.65
N ASN A 131 0.09 -15.45 -11.95
CA ASN A 131 0.63 -16.66 -11.34
C ASN A 131 1.15 -16.41 -9.91
N PRO A 132 0.26 -16.23 -8.90
CA PRO A 132 0.68 -15.93 -7.53
C PRO A 132 1.72 -16.92 -6.97
N ALA A 133 1.57 -18.22 -7.26
CA ALA A 133 2.46 -19.28 -6.77
C ALA A 133 3.90 -19.20 -7.33
N LEU A 134 4.08 -18.59 -8.50
CA LEU A 134 5.40 -18.40 -9.11
C LEU A 134 5.98 -17.01 -8.85
N PHE A 135 5.17 -16.07 -8.36
CA PHE A 135 5.56 -14.67 -8.20
C PHE A 135 6.87 -14.50 -7.42
N ARG A 136 7.05 -15.22 -6.30
CA ARG A 136 8.28 -15.14 -5.50
C ARG A 136 9.52 -15.53 -6.31
N GLN A 137 9.44 -16.62 -7.05
CA GLN A 137 10.56 -17.14 -7.85
C GLN A 137 10.86 -16.23 -9.04
N TRP A 138 9.79 -15.76 -9.70
CA TRP A 138 9.89 -14.78 -10.77
C TRP A 138 10.56 -13.49 -10.31
N LEU A 139 10.18 -12.97 -9.12
CA LEU A 139 10.70 -11.72 -8.59
C LEU A 139 12.22 -11.78 -8.34
N GLU A 140 12.68 -12.89 -7.77
CA GLU A 140 14.11 -13.15 -7.57
C GLU A 140 14.89 -13.16 -8.88
N LEU A 141 14.35 -13.80 -9.92
CA LEU A 141 14.95 -13.80 -11.25
C LEU A 141 14.92 -12.40 -11.89
N ARG A 142 13.79 -11.69 -11.75
CA ARG A 142 13.61 -10.34 -12.29
C ARG A 142 14.66 -9.38 -11.74
N LYS A 143 14.89 -9.40 -10.42
CA LYS A 143 15.88 -8.57 -9.73
C LYS A 143 17.33 -8.86 -10.16
N ARG A 144 17.65 -10.11 -10.51
CA ARG A 144 18.97 -10.49 -11.03
C ARG A 144 19.26 -9.93 -12.42
N HIS A 145 18.25 -9.92 -13.29
CA HIS A 145 18.39 -9.46 -14.68
C HIS A 145 18.09 -7.97 -14.87
N PHE A 146 17.35 -7.37 -13.94
CA PHE A 146 17.03 -5.96 -13.91
C PHE A 146 17.38 -5.41 -12.52
N PRO A 147 18.65 -5.04 -12.28
CA PRO A 147 19.04 -4.45 -11.00
C PRO A 147 18.28 -3.15 -10.83
N ILE A 148 17.32 -3.18 -9.92
CA ILE A 148 16.55 -2.02 -9.52
C ILE A 148 17.53 -1.06 -8.86
N SER A 149 18.02 -0.07 -9.60
CA SER A 149 18.91 0.93 -9.01
C SER A 149 18.12 1.71 -7.96
N GLU A 150 18.67 1.79 -6.75
CA GLU A 150 18.11 2.47 -5.56
C GLU A 150 17.73 3.94 -5.80
N ARG A 151 18.14 4.56 -6.92
CA ARG A 151 17.92 5.98 -7.25
C ARG A 151 16.49 6.35 -7.68
N GLN A 152 15.55 5.41 -7.68
CA GLN A 152 14.17 5.67 -8.10
C GLN A 152 13.21 5.64 -6.91
N ASP A 153 13.50 6.43 -5.89
CA ASP A 153 12.53 6.77 -4.86
C ASP A 153 11.41 7.61 -5.50
N PHE A 154 10.22 7.01 -5.60
CA PHE A 154 9.03 7.72 -6.06
C PHE A 154 8.39 8.57 -4.96
N GLY A 155 9.19 9.02 -3.99
CA GLY A 155 8.79 10.01 -3.01
C GLY A 155 8.02 11.13 -3.72
N VAL A 156 6.77 11.30 -3.29
CA VAL A 156 6.00 12.50 -3.62
C VAL A 156 6.87 13.66 -3.15
N PRO A 157 7.23 14.65 -4.00
CA PRO A 157 7.88 15.83 -3.47
C PRO A 157 6.95 16.35 -2.39
N GLU A 158 7.48 16.40 -1.17
CA GLU A 158 6.83 17.00 -0.02
C GLU A 158 6.31 18.35 -0.54
N ARG A 159 4.99 18.49 -0.61
CA ARG A 159 4.41 19.78 -0.95
C ARG A 159 4.83 20.67 0.21
N ASP A 160 5.88 21.43 -0.03
CA ASP A 160 6.27 22.56 0.77
C ASP A 160 5.04 23.48 0.78
N ASN A 161 4.21 23.29 1.81
CA ASN A 161 3.25 24.31 2.21
C ASN A 161 4.09 25.38 2.91
N GLY A 162 4.92 26.05 2.11
CA GLY A 162 5.45 27.36 2.42
C GLY A 162 4.24 28.27 2.61
N ALA A 163 3.85 28.42 3.87
CA ALA A 163 3.03 29.51 4.31
C ALA A 163 3.89 30.78 4.20
N GLU A 164 3.88 31.41 3.03
CA GLU A 164 4.24 32.81 2.89
C GLU A 164 3.01 33.68 3.18
N HIS A 165 3.13 34.41 4.29
CA HIS A 165 2.51 35.70 4.66
C HIS A 165 0.99 35.89 4.61
#